data_AF-A0A7S0RLI2-F1
#
_entry.id   AF-A0A7S0RLI2-F1
#
_cell.length_a   1.000
_cell.length_b   1.000
_cell.length_c   1.000
_cell.angle_alpha   90.00
_cell.angle_beta   90.00
_cell.angle_gamma   90.00
#
_symmetry.space_group_name_H-M   'P 1'
#
loop_
_entity.id
_entity.type
_entity.pdbx_description
1 polymer ?
#
loop_
_entity_poly.entity_id
_entity_poly.type
_entity_poly.pdbx_seq_one_letter_code
_entity_poly.pdbx_strand_id
1 'polypeptide(L)'
;TEDFDRMKTAMDLYDKTREDVIKRTRDVQKLGKQAIFSLHRGDMAEAEKKLAEAQRLASAIHADHLVANPSLRQGSYANAMEEFVEARLFQIWLLEDRRIASPGAGLCGGLE
;
A
#
# COMPACT_ATOMS: atom_id res chain seq x y z
N THR A 1 4.72 30.57 27.65
CA THR A 1 3.69 29.76 26.97
C THR A 1 4.31 29.03 25.77
N GLU A 2 5.50 28.46 25.93
CA GLU A 2 6.27 27.83 24.83
C GLU A 2 5.85 26.37 24.59
N ASP A 3 5.41 25.67 25.64
CA ASP A 3 4.91 24.30 25.53
C ASP A 3 3.68 24.21 24.63
N PHE A 4 2.80 25.22 24.68
CA PHE A 4 1.62 25.29 23.83
C PHE A 4 2.00 25.46 22.35
N ASP A 5 2.98 26.32 22.05
CA ASP A 5 3.46 26.53 20.68
C ASP A 5 4.16 25.28 20.13
N ARG A 6 4.90 24.54 20.97
CA ARG A 6 5.50 23.25 20.62
C ARG A 6 4.44 22.19 20.34
N MET A 7 3.41 22.08 21.19
CA MET A 7 2.29 21.16 20.98
C MET A 7 1.54 21.47 19.68
N LYS A 8 1.26 22.75 19.42
CA LYS A 8 0.62 23.18 18.18
C LYS A 8 1.44 22.80 16.96
N THR A 9 2.74 23.09 16.97
CA THR A 9 3.64 22.76 15.84
C THR A 9 3.71 21.26 15.59
N ALA A 10 3.75 20.44 16.64
CA ALA A 10 3.75 18.98 16.53
C ALA A 10 2.42 18.47 15.91
N MET A 11 1.29 19.03 16.32
CA MET A 11 -0.02 18.67 15.79
C MET A 11 -0.19 19.06 14.32
N ASP A 12 0.25 20.27 13.95
CA ASP A 12 0.23 20.74 12.56
C ASP A 12 1.10 19.86 11.65
N LEU A 13 2.26 19.40 12.15
CA LEU A 13 3.14 18.49 11.41
C LEU A 13 2.50 17.10 11.23
N TYR A 14 1.89 16.59 12.29
CA TYR A 14 1.20 15.30 12.25
C TYR A 14 0.04 15.33 11.24
N ASP A 15 -0.78 16.38 11.26
CA ASP A 15 -1.92 16.52 10.33
C ASP A 15 -1.45 16.64 8.88
N LYS A 16 -0.39 17.40 8.61
CA LYS A 16 0.23 17.46 7.28
C LYS A 16 0.72 16.09 6.82
N THR A 17 1.37 15.35 7.70
CA THR A 17 1.88 14.00 7.40
C THR A 17 0.72 13.05 7.10
N ARG A 18 -0.35 13.10 7.90
CA ARG A 18 -1.56 12.30 7.71
C ARG A 18 -2.20 12.57 6.35
N GLU A 19 -2.36 13.84 5.99
CA GLU A 19 -2.94 14.22 4.69
C GLU A 19 -2.08 13.79 3.50
N ASP A 20 -0.76 13.80 3.63
CA ASP A 20 0.13 13.29 2.60
C ASP A 20 0.01 11.77 2.43
N VAL A 21 -0.01 11.01 3.54
CA VAL A 21 -0.28 9.56 3.52
C VAL A 21 -1.63 9.27 2.84
N ILE A 22 -2.70 10.01 3.18
CA ILE A 22 -4.02 9.82 2.56
C ILE A 22 -3.97 10.08 1.05
N LYS A 23 -3.21 11.08 0.58
CA LYS A 23 -3.11 11.38 -0.85
C LYS A 23 -2.35 10.30 -1.59
N ARG A 24 -1.18 9.90 -1.09
CA ARG A 24 -0.29 8.94 -1.75
C ARG A 24 -0.88 7.53 -1.79
N THR A 25 -1.62 7.13 -0.74
CA THR A 25 -2.28 5.82 -0.67
C THR A 25 -3.37 5.63 -1.73
N ARG A 26 -3.97 6.71 -2.26
CA ARG A 26 -4.96 6.64 -3.34
C ARG A 26 -4.41 6.01 -4.61
N ASP A 27 -3.15 6.27 -4.94
CA ASP A 27 -2.52 5.70 -6.13
C ASP A 27 -2.25 4.20 -5.95
N VAL A 28 -1.80 3.78 -4.76
CA VAL A 28 -1.66 2.35 -4.41
C VAL A 28 -3.00 1.64 -4.54
N GLN A 29 -4.06 2.19 -3.96
CA GLN A 29 -5.40 1.60 -4.02
C GLN A 29 -5.93 1.52 -5.46
N LYS A 30 -5.72 2.58 -6.25
CA LYS A 30 -6.12 2.63 -7.66
C LYS A 30 -5.37 1.57 -8.49
N LEU A 31 -4.06 1.45 -8.30
CA LEU A 31 -3.24 0.47 -9.01
C LEU A 31 -3.64 -0.96 -8.65
N GLY A 32 -3.95 -1.25 -7.38
CA GLY A 32 -4.47 -2.55 -6.95
C GLY A 32 -5.76 -2.93 -7.69
N LYS A 33 -6.75 -2.04 -7.70
CA LYS A 33 -8.01 -2.25 -8.46
C LYS A 33 -7.77 -2.44 -9.95
N GLN A 34 -6.92 -1.61 -10.54
CA GLN A 34 -6.60 -1.72 -11.96
C GLN A 34 -5.85 -3.02 -12.29
N ALA A 35 -5.01 -3.52 -11.38
CA ALA A 35 -4.37 -4.81 -11.52
C ALA A 35 -5.41 -5.95 -11.52
N ILE A 36 -6.38 -5.93 -10.59
CA ILE A 36 -7.50 -6.87 -10.56
C ILE A 36 -8.24 -6.88 -11.91
N PHE A 37 -8.56 -5.72 -12.47
CA PHE A 37 -9.19 -5.62 -13.80
C PHE A 37 -8.32 -6.17 -14.94
N SER A 38 -7.00 -5.96 -14.90
CA SER A 38 -6.08 -6.57 -15.87
C SER A 38 -6.04 -8.09 -15.74
N LEU A 39 -5.99 -8.62 -14.51
CA LEU A 39 -6.02 -10.06 -14.22
C LEU A 39 -7.31 -10.72 -14.73
N HIS A 40 -8.48 -10.09 -14.52
CA HIS A 40 -9.75 -10.59 -15.07
C HIS A 40 -9.77 -10.71 -16.59
N ARG A 41 -9.01 -9.87 -17.31
CA ARG A 41 -8.90 -9.91 -18.77
C ARG A 41 -7.78 -10.83 -19.28
N GLY A 42 -7.06 -11.50 -18.37
CA GLY A 42 -5.91 -12.34 -18.70
C GLY A 42 -4.63 -11.57 -19.05
N ASP A 43 -4.60 -10.25 -18.82
CA ASP A 43 -3.43 -9.41 -19.09
C ASP A 43 -2.47 -9.41 -17.89
N MET A 44 -1.75 -10.53 -17.74
CA MET A 44 -0.86 -10.78 -16.60
C MET A 44 0.34 -9.82 -16.57
N ALA A 45 0.88 -9.46 -17.73
CA ALA A 45 2.04 -8.58 -17.83
C ALA A 45 1.70 -7.16 -17.36
N GLU A 46 0.53 -6.66 -17.75
CA GLU A 46 0.08 -5.33 -17.35
C GLU A 46 -0.37 -5.32 -15.88
N ALA A 47 -0.95 -6.41 -15.38
CA ALA A 47 -1.21 -6.57 -13.95
C ALA A 47 0.09 -6.52 -13.14
N GLU A 48 1.14 -7.25 -13.54
CA GLU A 48 2.42 -7.25 -12.83
C GLU A 48 3.04 -5.85 -12.76
N LYS A 49 3.04 -5.08 -13.85
CA LYS A 49 3.56 -3.70 -13.84
C LYS A 49 2.84 -2.82 -12.82
N LYS A 50 1.50 -2.92 -12.76
CA LYS A 50 0.70 -2.15 -11.81
C LYS A 50 0.96 -2.57 -10.37
N LEU A 51 1.11 -3.86 -10.12
CA LEU A 51 1.41 -4.40 -8.80
C LEU A 51 2.82 -4.04 -8.33
N ALA A 52 3.81 -4.08 -9.23
CA ALA A 52 5.17 -3.64 -8.92
C ALA A 52 5.21 -2.15 -8.55
N GLU A 53 4.48 -1.30 -9.29
CA GLU A 53 4.40 0.12 -8.97
C GLU A 53 3.63 0.38 -7.66
N ALA A 54 2.53 -0.35 -7.42
CA ALA A 54 1.80 -0.26 -6.15
C ALA A 54 2.69 -0.64 -4.96
N GLN A 55 3.48 -1.71 -5.07
CA GLN A 55 4.44 -2.12 -4.06
C GLN A 55 5.50 -1.04 -3.82
N ARG A 56 6.07 -0.47 -4.89
CA ARG A 56 7.07 0.59 -4.79
C ARG A 56 6.52 1.82 -4.05
N LEU A 57 5.31 2.25 -4.40
CA LEU A 57 4.65 3.39 -3.76
C LEU A 57 4.30 3.11 -2.29
N ALA A 58 3.79 1.91 -1.99
CA ALA A 58 3.49 1.49 -0.62
C ALA A 58 4.76 1.46 0.26
N SER A 59 5.84 0.88 -0.25
CA SER A 59 7.14 0.86 0.45
C SER A 59 7.69 2.27 0.69
N ALA A 60 7.53 3.18 -0.27
CA ALA A 60 7.93 4.58 -0.09
C ALA A 60 7.10 5.27 1.01
N ILE A 61 5.77 5.12 1.02
CA ILE A 61 4.92 5.68 2.08
C ILE A 61 5.32 5.12 3.46
N HIS A 62 5.62 3.83 3.52
CA HIS A 62 6.06 3.18 4.75
C HIS A 62 7.36 3.79 5.28
N ALA A 63 8.39 3.89 4.43
CA ALA A 63 9.69 4.44 4.78
C ALA A 63 9.61 5.94 5.15
N ASP A 64 8.86 6.73 4.39
CA ASP A 64 8.81 8.19 4.53
C ASP A 64 8.00 8.64 5.77
N HIS A 65 6.94 7.89 6.14
CA HIS A 65 5.97 8.37 7.13
C HIS A 65 5.69 7.37 8.26
N LEU A 66 5.54 6.08 7.95
CA LEU A 66 5.01 5.12 8.92
C LEU A 66 6.05 4.63 9.93
N VAL A 67 7.33 4.64 9.57
CA VAL A 67 8.42 4.37 10.52
C VAL A 67 8.41 5.41 11.66
N ALA A 68 8.25 6.68 11.32
CA ALA A 68 8.21 7.78 12.29
C ALA A 68 6.84 7.94 12.98
N ASN A 69 5.75 7.56 12.31
CA ASN A 69 4.38 7.69 12.82
C ASN A 69 3.59 6.37 12.65
N PRO A 70 3.87 5.34 13.46
CA PRO A 70 3.22 4.02 13.30
C PRO A 70 1.70 4.03 13.40
N SER A 71 1.11 5.01 14.09
CA SER A 71 -0.35 5.19 14.18
C SER A 71 -1.01 5.44 12.82
N LEU A 72 -0.28 6.03 11.86
CA LEU A 72 -0.78 6.32 10.51
C LEU A 72 -0.89 5.07 9.63
N ARG A 73 -0.42 3.90 10.10
CA ARG A 73 -0.57 2.63 9.39
C ARG A 73 -2.04 2.23 9.27
N GLN A 74 -2.86 2.57 10.27
CA GLN A 74 -4.29 2.29 10.27
C GLN A 74 -5.05 3.26 9.37
N GLY A 75 -6.20 2.84 8.83
CA GLY A 75 -7.02 3.66 7.96
C GLY A 75 -6.53 3.63 6.50
N SER A 76 -6.25 4.80 5.92
CA SER A 76 -6.01 4.92 4.45
C SER A 76 -4.90 4.00 3.92
N TYR A 77 -3.80 3.85 4.66
CA TYR A 77 -2.72 2.95 4.26
C TYR A 77 -3.14 1.48 4.34
N ALA A 78 -3.75 1.05 5.45
CA ALA A 78 -4.28 -0.31 5.59
C ALA A 78 -5.27 -0.65 4.45
N ASN A 79 -6.22 0.23 4.17
CA ASN A 79 -7.21 0.03 3.09
C ASN A 79 -6.54 -0.09 1.71
N ALA A 80 -5.49 0.70 1.45
CA ALA A 80 -4.75 0.60 0.19
C ALA A 80 -3.94 -0.71 0.10
N MET A 81 -3.39 -1.18 1.23
CA MET A 81 -2.69 -2.45 1.30
C MET A 81 -3.63 -3.65 1.15
N GLU A 82 -4.85 -3.58 1.68
CA GLU A 82 -5.88 -4.61 1.48
C GLU A 82 -6.12 -4.85 -0.01
N GLU A 83 -6.33 -3.78 -0.79
CA GLU A 83 -6.55 -3.87 -2.23
C GLU A 83 -5.32 -4.37 -3.00
N PHE A 84 -4.12 -3.95 -2.59
CA PHE A 84 -2.89 -4.47 -3.17
C PHE A 84 -2.70 -5.97 -2.91
N VAL A 85 -2.93 -6.42 -1.67
CA VAL A 85 -2.81 -7.82 -1.28
C VAL A 85 -3.90 -8.66 -1.95
N GLU A 86 -5.13 -8.16 -2.05
CA GLU A 86 -6.20 -8.83 -2.81
C GLU A 86 -5.78 -9.07 -4.26
N ALA A 87 -5.24 -8.05 -4.92
CA ALA A 87 -4.76 -8.15 -6.30
C ALA A 87 -3.60 -9.16 -6.45
N ARG A 88 -2.65 -9.18 -5.50
CA ARG A 88 -1.54 -10.17 -5.47
C ARG A 88 -2.04 -11.59 -5.23
N LEU A 89 -2.96 -11.78 -4.28
CA LEU A 89 -3.56 -13.08 -4.01
C LEU A 89 -4.34 -13.60 -5.22
N PHE A 90 -5.07 -12.72 -5.91
CA PHE A 90 -5.79 -13.09 -7.12
C PHE A 90 -4.83 -13.50 -8.25
N GLN A 91 -3.72 -12.78 -8.43
CA GLN A 91 -2.68 -13.15 -9.38
C GLN A 91 -2.10 -14.54 -9.09
N ILE A 92 -1.72 -14.80 -7.84
CA ILE A 92 -1.15 -16.09 -7.43
C ILE A 92 -2.17 -17.20 -7.67
N TRP A 93 -3.43 -16.98 -7.29
CA TRP A 93 -4.51 -17.93 -7.51
C TRP A 93 -4.69 -18.30 -8.98
N LEU A 94 -4.57 -17.33 -9.90
CA LEU A 94 -4.62 -17.59 -11.34
C LEU A 94 -3.44 -18.44 -11.85
N LEU A 95 -2.26 -18.31 -11.22
CA LEU A 95 -1.03 -19.00 -11.63
C LEU A 95 -0.88 -20.41 -11.02
N GLU A 96 -1.34 -20.61 -9.78
CA GLU A 96 -1.11 -21.84 -9.01
C GLU A 96 -2.26 -22.85 -9.06
N ASP A 97 -2.94 -22.99 -10.20
CA ASP A 97 -4.10 -23.88 -10.35
C ASP A 97 -5.17 -23.62 -9.28
N ARG A 98 -5.48 -22.34 -9.04
CA ARG A 98 -6.57 -21.89 -8.15
C ARG A 98 -6.36 -22.20 -6.67
N ARG A 99 -5.10 -22.26 -6.22
CA ARG A 99 -4.72 -22.32 -4.80
C ARG A 99 -4.49 -20.93 -4.22
N ILE A 100 -4.78 -20.77 -2.93
CA ILE A 100 -4.55 -19.51 -2.20
C ILE A 100 -3.19 -19.57 -1.52
N ALA A 101 -2.36 -18.54 -1.73
CA ALA A 101 -1.07 -18.42 -1.05
C ALA A 101 -1.24 -18.21 0.47
N SER A 102 -0.31 -18.79 1.24
CA SER A 102 -0.18 -18.50 2.66
C SER A 102 0.56 -17.17 2.88
N PRO A 103 0.32 -16.45 3.99
CA PRO A 103 1.09 -15.25 4.32
C PRO A 103 2.60 -15.56 4.34
N GLY A 104 3.37 -14.87 3.50
CA GLY A 104 4.83 -15.08 3.36
C GLY A 104 5.26 -15.95 2.17
N ALA A 105 4.36 -16.74 1.59
CA ALA A 105 4.63 -17.45 0.34
C ALA A 105 4.22 -16.57 -0.85
N GLY A 106 5.20 -16.06 -1.61
CA GLY A 106 4.96 -15.37 -2.89
C GLY A 106 4.43 -13.94 -2.83
N LEU A 107 4.07 -13.41 -1.65
CA LEU A 107 3.65 -12.01 -1.48
C LEU A 107 4.82 -11.02 -1.29
N CYS A 108 5.98 -11.53 -0.84
CA CYS A 108 7.19 -10.76 -0.59
C CYS A 108 8.34 -11.25 -1.48
N GLY A 109 8.18 -11.20 -2.80
CA GLY A 109 9.33 -11.30 -3.70
C GLY A 109 10.11 -9.99 -3.67
N GLY A 110 11.01 -9.81 -2.69
CA GLY A 110 11.97 -8.70 -2.69
C GLY A 110 12.08 -7.85 -1.42
N LEU A 111 11.99 -8.45 -0.24
CA LEU A 111 12.44 -7.82 1.01
C LEU A 111 13.44 -8.75 1.70
N GLU A 112 14.60 -8.91 1.07
CA GLU A 112 15.89 -9.21 1.74
C GLU A 112 16.81 -8.01 1.52
#